data_AF-A0A8C9IAK1-F1
#
_entry.id   AF-A0A8C9IAK1-F1
#
_cell.length_a   1.000
_cell.length_b   1.000
_cell.length_c   1.000
_cell.angle_alpha   90.00
_cell.angle_beta   90.00
_cell.angle_gamma   90.00
#
_symmetry.space_group_name_H-M   'P 1'
#
loop_
_entity.id
_entity.type
_entity.pdbx_description
1 polymer ?
#
loop_
_entity_poly.entity_id
_entity_poly.type
_entity_poly.pdbx_seq_one_letter_code
_entity_poly.pdbx_strand_id
1 'polypeptide(L)'
;MSVNVNHSVSDQFYHKMPCMIAKVEGKGNGIKTVIVNMIDTAKAINWPPRYPTKYFGGIHCYTVNGSHEANKVQDMLDGFIKKFVLCPECASPETDMHVKPKQQTIGNSYKACGYQGMLDTHHKLCTFILKSPPENSDSGKGKK
;
A
#
# COMPACT_ATOMS: atom_id res chain seq x y z
N MET A 1 -5.79 -12.39 -13.86
CA MET A 1 -4.61 -13.13 -13.36
C MET A 1 -4.27 -12.59 -11.98
N SER A 2 -3.95 -13.48 -11.05
CA SER A 2 -3.64 -13.13 -9.66
C SER A 2 -2.20 -13.52 -9.38
N VAL A 3 -1.49 -12.66 -8.64
CA VAL A 3 -0.08 -12.85 -8.26
C VAL A 3 0.04 -12.87 -6.75
N ASN A 4 1.09 -13.52 -6.26
CA ASN A 4 1.36 -13.54 -4.82
C ASN A 4 1.69 -12.13 -4.35
N VAL A 5 1.19 -11.74 -3.17
CA VAL A 5 1.43 -10.42 -2.59
C VAL A 5 2.94 -10.18 -2.40
N ASN A 6 3.69 -11.23 -2.06
CA ASN A 6 5.14 -11.22 -2.06
C ASN A 6 5.65 -12.00 -3.28
N HIS A 7 6.29 -11.31 -4.23
CA HIS A 7 6.82 -11.96 -5.44
C HIS A 7 7.97 -12.93 -5.15
N SER A 8 8.58 -12.83 -3.96
CA SER A 8 9.64 -13.76 -3.52
C SER A 8 9.08 -15.11 -3.06
N VAL A 9 7.77 -15.22 -2.83
CA VAL A 9 7.12 -16.46 -2.37
C VAL A 9 6.47 -17.15 -3.57
N SER A 10 6.88 -18.39 -3.85
CA SER A 10 6.30 -19.22 -4.92
C SER A 10 5.17 -20.15 -4.43
N ASP A 11 4.75 -20.02 -3.17
CA ASP A 11 3.72 -20.88 -2.58
C ASP A 11 2.33 -20.60 -3.19
N GLN A 12 1.60 -21.66 -3.55
CA GLN A 12 0.31 -21.57 -4.24
C GLN A 12 -0.86 -21.15 -3.34
N PHE A 13 -0.74 -21.37 -2.02
CA PHE A 13 -1.73 -21.04 -0.99
C PHE A 13 -1.47 -19.69 -0.33
N TYR A 14 -0.36 -19.04 -0.69
CA TYR A 14 -0.04 -17.71 -0.20
C TYR A 14 -1.09 -16.67 -0.64
N HIS A 15 -1.27 -15.63 0.17
CA HIS A 15 -2.21 -14.54 -0.11
C HIS A 15 -1.93 -13.93 -1.49
N LYS A 16 -2.99 -13.85 -2.31
CA LYS A 16 -2.92 -13.36 -3.69
C LYS A 16 -3.56 -11.98 -3.81
N MET A 17 -3.02 -11.19 -4.72
CA MET A 17 -3.57 -9.92 -5.17
C MET A 17 -3.75 -9.96 -6.69
N PRO A 18 -4.67 -9.16 -7.25
CA PRO A 18 -4.74 -9.02 -8.70
C PRO A 18 -3.46 -8.38 -9.26
N CYS A 19 -3.09 -8.72 -10.49
CA CYS A 19 -2.02 -8.00 -11.19
C CYS A 19 -2.39 -6.52 -11.38
N MET A 20 -1.39 -5.63 -11.31
CA MET A 20 -1.60 -4.21 -11.53
C MET A 20 -1.95 -3.93 -12.99
N ILE A 21 -3.02 -3.16 -13.18
CA ILE A 21 -3.46 -2.70 -14.50
C ILE A 21 -3.21 -1.20 -14.56
N ALA A 22 -2.25 -0.81 -15.40
CA ALA A 22 -1.87 0.56 -15.64
C ALA A 22 -2.23 0.95 -17.08
N LYS A 23 -2.92 2.07 -17.25
CA LYS A 23 -3.28 2.65 -18.54
C LYS A 23 -2.53 3.96 -18.72
N VAL A 24 -1.67 4.03 -19.73
CA VAL A 24 -0.98 5.28 -20.08
C VAL A 24 -1.91 6.13 -20.94
N GLU A 25 -2.14 7.36 -20.50
CA GLU A 25 -3.00 8.36 -21.12
C GLU A 25 -2.16 9.61 -21.46
N GLY A 26 -2.44 10.24 -22.59
CA GLY A 26 -1.71 11.43 -23.04
C GLY A 26 -0.41 11.13 -23.80
N LYS A 27 0.21 12.19 -24.32
CA LYS A 27 1.47 12.16 -25.10
C LYS A 27 2.30 13.40 -24.77
N GLY A 28 3.62 13.32 -24.91
CA GLY A 28 4.54 14.43 -24.63
C GLY A 28 4.56 14.83 -23.16
N ASN A 29 4.62 16.15 -22.86
CA ASN A 29 4.68 16.67 -21.49
C ASN A 29 3.44 16.40 -20.63
N GLY A 30 2.34 15.92 -21.22
CA GLY A 30 1.09 15.60 -20.52
C GLY A 30 0.85 14.11 -20.28
N ILE A 31 1.88 13.27 -20.42
CA ILE A 31 1.73 11.81 -20.24
C ILE A 31 1.49 11.46 -18.77
N LYS A 32 0.44 10.67 -18.54
CA LYS A 32 0.01 10.23 -17.22
C LYS A 32 -0.35 8.75 -17.25
N THR A 33 -0.19 8.08 -16.13
CA THR A 33 -0.55 6.67 -15.98
C THR A 33 -1.68 6.53 -14.97
N VAL A 34 -2.78 5.96 -15.40
CA VAL A 34 -3.95 5.69 -14.55
C VAL A 34 -3.90 4.24 -14.10
N ILE A 35 -3.86 4.03 -12.78
CA ILE A 35 -3.92 2.69 -12.20
C ILE A 35 -5.40 2.32 -12.03
N VAL A 36 -5.88 1.44 -12.90
CA VAL A 36 -7.30 1.07 -12.98
C VAL A 36 -7.71 0.20 -11.78
N ASN A 37 -6.85 -0.74 -11.40
CA ASN A 37 -7.19 -1.75 -10.40
C ASN A 37 -6.72 -1.43 -8.97
N MET A 38 -6.42 -0.17 -8.66
CA MET A 38 -5.86 0.21 -7.37
C MET A 38 -6.75 -0.20 -6.19
N ILE A 39 -8.06 -0.06 -6.34
CA ILE A 39 -9.03 -0.33 -5.26
C ILE A 39 -9.03 -1.81 -4.89
N ASP A 40 -9.02 -2.71 -5.87
CA ASP A 40 -9.04 -4.16 -5.65
C ASP A 40 -7.72 -4.64 -5.05
N THR A 41 -6.59 -4.16 -5.58
CA THR A 41 -5.26 -4.45 -5.03
C THR A 41 -5.15 -3.99 -3.58
N ALA A 42 -5.61 -2.77 -3.27
CA ALA A 42 -5.56 -2.21 -1.93
C ALA A 42 -6.43 -3.00 -0.93
N LYS A 43 -7.61 -3.48 -1.37
CA LYS A 43 -8.45 -4.38 -0.58
C LYS A 43 -7.76 -5.72 -0.29
N ALA A 44 -7.07 -6.30 -1.27
CA ALA A 44 -6.36 -7.58 -1.10
C ALA A 44 -5.27 -7.51 -0.03
N ILE A 45 -4.59 -6.35 0.10
CA ILE A 45 -3.57 -6.14 1.13
C ILE A 45 -4.12 -5.54 2.43
N ASN A 46 -5.43 -5.27 2.54
CA ASN A 46 -6.08 -4.58 3.68
C ASN A 46 -5.53 -3.16 3.95
N TRP A 47 -5.10 -2.44 2.92
CA TRP A 47 -4.65 -1.05 3.03
C TRP A 47 -5.59 -0.08 2.31
N PRO A 48 -5.73 1.18 2.79
CA PRO A 48 -6.44 2.20 2.05
C PRO A 48 -5.74 2.51 0.72
N PRO A 49 -6.47 2.57 -0.42
CA PRO A 49 -5.86 2.80 -1.75
C PRO A 49 -5.18 4.17 -1.88
N ARG A 50 -5.48 5.11 -0.96
CA ARG A 50 -4.86 6.43 -0.88
C ARG A 50 -3.35 6.36 -0.60
N TYR A 51 -2.88 5.40 0.20
CA TYR A 51 -1.47 5.33 0.58
C TYR A 51 -0.56 4.79 -0.53
N PRO A 52 -0.87 3.64 -1.17
CA PRO A 52 -0.10 3.18 -2.33
C PRO A 52 -0.11 4.24 -3.45
N THR A 53 -1.26 4.88 -3.69
CA THR A 53 -1.36 5.97 -4.69
C THR A 53 -0.42 7.12 -4.37
N LYS A 54 -0.33 7.54 -3.09
CA LYS A 54 0.60 8.60 -2.68
C LYS A 54 2.05 8.15 -2.80
N TYR A 55 2.34 6.89 -2.49
CA TYR A 55 3.67 6.29 -2.62
C TYR A 55 4.16 6.32 -4.07
N PHE A 56 3.29 6.05 -5.03
CA PHE A 56 3.62 6.14 -6.47
C PHE A 56 3.83 7.58 -6.97
N GLY A 57 3.57 8.60 -6.15
CA GLY A 57 3.58 10.00 -6.59
C GLY A 57 2.28 10.42 -7.28
N GLY A 58 1.18 9.71 -7.01
CA GLY A 58 -0.12 10.01 -7.57
C GLY A 58 -0.64 11.40 -7.15
N ILE A 59 -1.23 12.10 -8.10
CA ILE A 59 -1.72 13.48 -7.92
C ILE A 59 -3.23 13.48 -7.63
N HIS A 60 -4.00 12.72 -8.40
CA HIS A 60 -5.46 12.67 -8.30
C HIS A 60 -5.98 11.30 -8.74
N CYS A 61 -6.95 10.72 -8.02
CA CYS A 61 -7.72 9.52 -8.41
C CYS A 61 -6.88 8.44 -9.14
N TYR A 62 -5.85 7.91 -8.47
CA TYR A 62 -5.01 6.82 -8.98
C TYR A 62 -4.18 7.14 -10.23
N THR A 63 -4.04 8.43 -10.56
CA THR A 63 -3.24 8.92 -11.68
C THR A 63 -1.84 9.35 -11.21
N VAL A 64 -0.82 8.77 -11.84
CA VAL A 64 0.60 9.03 -11.62
C VAL A 64 1.16 9.80 -12.82
N ASN A 65 2.01 10.79 -12.59
CA ASN A 65 2.68 11.50 -13.69
C ASN A 65 3.73 10.60 -14.36
N GLY A 66 3.86 10.72 -15.68
CA GLY A 66 4.81 9.93 -16.46
C GLY A 66 4.20 8.69 -17.11
N SER A 67 5.00 8.05 -17.97
CA SER A 67 4.67 6.77 -18.60
C SER A 67 5.20 5.61 -17.76
N HIS A 68 4.29 4.96 -17.03
CA HIS A 68 4.59 3.78 -16.24
C HIS A 68 3.79 2.60 -16.80
N GLU A 69 4.51 1.61 -17.31
CA GLU A 69 3.91 0.35 -17.71
C GLU A 69 3.50 -0.47 -16.48
N ALA A 70 2.58 -1.42 -16.67
CA ALA A 70 2.07 -2.27 -15.60
C ALA A 70 3.19 -2.94 -14.79
N ASN A 71 4.23 -3.45 -15.44
CA ASN A 71 5.39 -4.08 -14.80
C ASN A 71 6.14 -3.11 -13.86
N LYS A 72 6.30 -1.85 -14.28
CA LYS A 72 7.00 -0.84 -13.47
C LYS A 72 6.17 -0.41 -12.27
N VAL A 73 4.85 -0.29 -12.44
CA VAL A 73 3.92 -0.02 -11.34
C VAL A 73 3.90 -1.20 -10.36
N GLN A 74 3.97 -2.43 -10.86
CA GLN A 74 4.06 -3.65 -10.06
C GLN A 74 5.33 -3.67 -9.20
N ASP A 75 6.49 -3.34 -9.78
CA ASP A 75 7.78 -3.26 -9.05
C ASP A 75 7.75 -2.20 -7.94
N MET A 76 7.20 -1.02 -8.23
CA MET A 76 6.99 0.02 -7.23
C MET A 76 6.05 -0.44 -6.10
N LEU A 77 5.00 -1.20 -6.44
CA LEU A 77 4.07 -1.76 -5.46
C LEU A 77 4.76 -2.84 -4.61
N ASP A 78 5.59 -3.69 -5.20
CA ASP A 78 6.35 -4.70 -4.44
C ASP A 78 7.27 -4.03 -3.41
N GLY A 79 7.99 -2.97 -3.80
CA GLY A 79 8.79 -2.17 -2.88
C GLY A 79 7.97 -1.54 -1.74
N PHE A 80 6.73 -1.14 -2.02
CA PHE A 80 5.79 -0.66 -1.00
C PHE A 80 5.35 -1.79 -0.07
N ILE A 81 4.92 -2.93 -0.63
CA ILE A 81 4.46 -4.10 0.12
C ILE A 81 5.58 -4.60 1.04
N LYS A 82 6.78 -4.75 0.52
CA LYS A 82 7.95 -5.24 1.28
C LYS A 82 8.35 -4.32 2.43
N LYS A 83 8.20 -3.00 2.28
CA LYS A 83 8.56 -2.03 3.33
C LYS A 83 7.46 -1.77 4.35
N PHE A 84 6.20 -1.75 3.91
CA PHE A 84 5.09 -1.25 4.72
C PHE A 84 4.08 -2.34 5.10
N VAL A 85 3.90 -3.36 4.27
CA VAL A 85 2.83 -4.36 4.42
C VAL A 85 3.35 -5.70 4.94
N LEU A 86 4.51 -6.16 4.48
CA LEU A 86 5.05 -7.47 4.88
C LEU A 86 5.72 -7.40 6.25
N CYS A 87 5.48 -8.43 7.05
CA CYS A 87 6.19 -8.60 8.30
C CYS A 87 7.68 -8.90 8.05
N PRO A 88 8.60 -8.23 8.76
CA PRO A 88 10.02 -8.60 8.69
C PRO A 88 10.29 -10.02 9.22
N GLU A 89 9.45 -10.52 10.14
CA GLU A 89 9.63 -11.83 10.78
C GLU A 89 8.99 -12.98 9.99
N CYS A 90 7.68 -12.86 9.71
CA CYS A 90 6.90 -13.96 9.13
C CYS A 90 6.53 -13.76 7.65
N ALA A 91 6.95 -12.64 7.06
CA ALA A 91 6.60 -12.22 5.71
C ALA A 91 5.10 -12.20 5.39
N SER A 92 4.18 -12.29 6.35
CA SER A 92 2.74 -12.27 6.07
C SER A 92 2.24 -10.85 5.74
N PRO A 93 1.33 -10.68 4.77
CA PRO A 93 0.76 -9.39 4.40
C PRO A 93 -0.41 -8.94 5.30
N GLU A 94 -0.79 -9.73 6.30
CA GLU A 94 -1.89 -9.40 7.21
C GLU A 94 -1.44 -8.43 8.31
N THR A 95 -1.51 -7.13 7.99
CA THR A 95 -1.18 -6.04 8.90
C THR A 95 -2.37 -5.17 9.28
N ASP A 96 -2.36 -4.70 10.52
CA ASP A 96 -3.20 -3.61 11.00
C ASP A 96 -2.32 -2.38 11.26
N MET A 97 -2.60 -1.26 10.59
CA MET A 97 -1.84 -0.02 10.76
C MET A 97 -2.47 0.84 11.85
N HIS A 98 -1.66 1.24 12.83
CA HIS A 98 -2.05 2.13 13.92
C HIS A 98 -1.27 3.45 13.81
N VAL A 99 -2.00 4.55 13.66
CA VAL A 99 -1.41 5.90 13.58
C VAL A 99 -1.62 6.59 14.90
N LYS A 100 -0.53 7.09 15.51
CA LYS A 100 -0.58 7.89 16.73
C LYS A 100 -0.21 9.33 16.40
N PRO A 101 -1.17 10.18 15.98
CA PRO A 101 -0.87 11.54 15.54
C PRO A 101 -0.22 12.39 16.65
N LYS A 102 -0.62 12.17 17.91
CA LYS A 102 -0.04 12.86 19.08
C LYS A 102 1.44 12.55 19.30
N GLN A 103 1.88 11.33 19.00
CA GLN A 103 3.27 10.90 19.17
C GLN A 103 4.06 11.02 17.86
N GLN A 104 3.44 11.46 16.77
CA GLN A 104 4.00 11.47 15.41
C GLN A 104 4.57 10.11 14.98
N THR A 105 4.00 9.01 15.48
CA THR A 105 4.46 7.65 15.20
C THR A 105 3.41 6.86 14.43
N ILE A 106 3.89 5.98 13.56
CA ILE A 106 3.07 5.02 12.82
C ILE A 106 3.59 3.65 13.19
N GLY A 107 2.69 2.75 13.59
CA GLY A 107 3.02 1.37 13.91
C GLY A 107 2.17 0.39 13.12
N ASN A 108 2.70 -0.81 12.92
CA ASN A 108 2.03 -1.91 12.26
C ASN A 108 1.98 -3.11 13.20
N SER A 109 0.80 -3.70 13.34
CA SER A 109 0.57 -4.94 14.06
C SER A 109 0.36 -6.06 13.04
N TYR A 110 1.19 -7.09 13.09
CA TYR A 110 1.13 -8.23 12.16
C TYR A 110 0.32 -9.35 12.78
N LYS A 111 -0.82 -9.71 12.19
CA LYS A 111 -1.78 -10.66 12.79
C LYS A 111 -1.26 -12.10 12.80
N ALA A 112 -0.45 -12.47 11.81
CA ALA A 112 0.07 -13.83 11.67
C ALA A 112 1.05 -14.25 12.77
N CYS A 113 1.88 -13.32 13.26
CA CYS A 113 2.90 -13.60 14.28
C CYS A 113 2.72 -12.80 15.58
N GLY A 114 1.84 -11.81 15.60
CA GLY A 114 1.66 -10.89 16.73
C GLY A 114 2.76 -9.82 16.86
N TYR A 115 3.71 -9.76 15.92
CA TYR A 115 4.76 -8.74 15.94
C TYR A 115 4.17 -7.34 15.84
N GLN A 116 4.73 -6.39 16.58
CA GLN A 116 4.39 -4.97 16.48
C GLN A 116 5.67 -4.18 16.19
N GLY A 117 5.69 -3.52 15.03
CA GLY A 117 6.82 -2.71 14.59
C GLY A 117 6.41 -1.26 14.41
N MET A 118 7.36 -0.34 14.57
CA MET A 118 7.18 1.06 14.17
C MET A 118 7.68 1.24 12.73
N LEU A 119 6.94 1.98 11.92
CA LEU A 119 7.37 2.36 10.59
C LEU A 119 8.33 3.55 10.65
N ASP A 120 9.29 3.55 9.74
CA ASP A 120 10.25 4.64 9.60
C ASP A 120 9.54 5.95 9.18
N THR A 121 9.57 6.96 10.05
CA THR A 121 8.83 8.21 9.87
C THR A 121 9.49 9.17 8.87
N HIS A 122 10.70 8.86 8.39
CA HIS A 122 11.46 9.70 7.46
C HIS A 122 10.90 9.64 6.02
N HIS A 123 10.08 8.63 5.70
CA HIS A 123 9.45 8.53 4.38
C HIS A 123 8.35 9.59 4.19
N LYS A 124 8.30 10.25 3.03
CA LYS A 124 7.25 11.25 2.68
C LYS A 124 5.82 10.73 2.85
N LEU A 125 5.64 9.42 2.69
CA LEU A 125 4.37 8.76 2.91
C LEU A 125 3.92 8.81 4.38
N CYS A 126 4.85 8.67 5.33
CA CYS A 126 4.55 8.69 6.76
C CYS A 126 4.02 10.05 7.20
N THR A 127 4.60 11.14 6.71
CA THR A 127 4.04 12.49 6.92
C THR A 127 2.62 12.62 6.37
N PHE A 128 2.32 11.98 5.24
CA PHE A 128 0.98 11.97 4.67
C PHE A 128 0.00 11.13 5.51
N ILE A 129 0.41 9.95 5.98
CA ILE A 129 -0.39 9.10 6.87
C ILE A 129 -0.70 9.82 8.19
N LEU A 130 0.26 10.54 8.77
CA LEU A 130 0.06 11.33 9.99
C LEU A 130 -0.95 12.48 9.79
N LYS A 131 -0.97 13.09 8.59
CA LYS A 131 -1.93 14.15 8.21
C LYS A 131 -3.29 13.60 7.77
N SER A 132 -3.34 12.34 7.37
CA SER A 132 -4.54 11.66 6.89
C SER A 132 -4.61 10.26 7.51
N PRO A 133 -4.89 10.20 8.83
CA PRO A 133 -5.01 8.93 9.53
C PRO A 133 -6.07 8.04 8.85
N PRO A 134 -5.88 6.71 8.84
CA PRO A 134 -6.92 5.81 8.38
C PRO A 134 -8.12 5.97 9.30
N GLU A 135 -9.33 5.90 8.75
CA GLU A 135 -10.59 6.16 9.48
C GLU A 135 -10.77 5.32 10.76
N ASN A 136 -10.02 4.23 10.92
CA ASN A 136 -10.03 3.37 12.12
C ASN A 136 -9.04 3.77 13.23
N SER A 137 -8.29 4.87 13.10
CA SER A 137 -7.18 5.18 14.05
C SER A 137 -7.49 6.23 15.13
N ASP A 138 -8.70 6.78 15.20
CA ASP A 138 -9.13 7.61 16.33
C ASP A 138 -10.33 6.97 17.06
N SER A 139 -10.02 6.42 18.23
CA SER A 139 -10.88 6.26 19.41
C SER A 139 -12.39 5.99 19.24
N GLY A 140 -12.84 4.76 19.55
CA GLY A 140 -14.23 4.55 20.00
C GLY A 140 -14.80 3.16 19.77
N LYS A 141 -15.17 2.48 20.86
CA LYS A 141 -16.06 1.30 20.87
C LYS A 141 -17.23 1.45 19.89
N GLY A 142 -17.58 0.37 19.19
CA GLY A 142 -18.93 0.22 18.65
C GLY A 142 -19.08 -0.59 17.36
N LYS A 143 -18.70 -1.87 17.36
CA LYS A 143 -19.52 -2.83 16.60
C LYS A 143 -20.81 -2.99 17.39
N LYS A 144 -21.93 -2.49 16.86
CA LYS A 144 -23.27 -2.95 17.23
C LYS A 144 -23.79 -3.78 16.07
#